data_AF-A0A0A9E950-F1
#
_entry.id   AF-A0A0A9E950-F1
#
_cell.length_a   1.000
_cell.length_b   1.000
_cell.length_c   1.000
_cell.angle_alpha   90.00
_cell.angle_beta   90.00
_cell.angle_gamma   90.00
#
_symmetry.space_group_name_H-M   'P 1'
#
loop_
_entity.id
_entity.type
_entity.pdbx_description
1 polymer ?
#
loop_
_entity_poly.entity_id
_entity_poly.type
_entity_poly.pdbx_seq_one_letter_code
_entity_poly.pdbx_strand_id
1 'polypeptide(L)'
;MEDGRNCYADEHYLPTLFHMMDPDGIANWSVTHVDWSEGKWHPKAYRAQDVTYELLKNITSVDTSYHVTSDNKKVVTQNPCLWNGVKRPCYLFARKFYPESINNLMNLFSNYTLF
;
A
#
# COMPACT_ATOMS: atom_id res chain seq x y z
N MET A 1 5.64 26.64 -14.16
CA MET A 1 5.01 25.31 -14.16
C MET A 1 3.52 25.57 -14.27
N GLU A 2 2.94 25.37 -15.45
CA GLU A 2 1.51 25.62 -15.67
C GLU A 2 0.67 24.60 -14.89
N ASP A 3 -0.33 25.12 -14.18
CA ASP A 3 -1.50 24.39 -13.68
C ASP A 3 -1.35 23.52 -12.41
N GLY A 4 -0.64 23.98 -11.38
CA GLY A 4 -0.87 23.50 -10.00
C GLY A 4 -0.73 22.00 -9.75
N ARG A 5 -0.10 21.25 -10.67
CA ARG A 5 0.13 19.82 -10.49
C ARG A 5 1.19 19.65 -9.42
N ASN A 6 0.78 19.07 -8.30
CA ASN A 6 1.68 18.65 -7.24
C ASN A 6 2.52 17.49 -7.77
N CYS A 7 3.63 17.82 -8.41
CA CYS A 7 4.57 16.86 -8.97
C CYS A 7 5.72 16.64 -7.98
N TYR A 8 5.56 15.67 -7.09
CA TYR A 8 6.64 15.23 -6.21
C TYR A 8 7.53 14.25 -6.96
N ALA A 9 8.81 14.61 -7.13
CA ALA A 9 9.72 13.84 -7.97
C ALA A 9 9.90 12.40 -7.47
N ASP A 10 9.92 12.20 -6.17
CA ASP A 10 10.01 10.89 -5.51
C ASP A 10 8.75 10.03 -5.69
N GLU A 11 7.58 10.63 -5.92
CA GLU A 11 6.34 9.90 -6.19
C GLU A 11 6.17 9.51 -7.67
N HIS A 12 6.78 10.26 -8.60
CA HIS A 12 6.53 10.09 -10.04
C HIS A 12 7.71 9.63 -10.87
N TYR A 13 8.95 9.97 -10.49
CA TYR A 13 10.11 9.78 -11.35
C TYR A 13 10.36 8.30 -11.66
N LEU A 14 10.49 7.47 -10.62
CA LEU A 14 10.75 6.04 -10.80
C LEU A 14 9.60 5.31 -11.50
N PRO A 15 8.32 5.45 -11.09
CA PRO A 15 7.22 4.82 -11.81
C PRO A 15 7.15 5.22 -13.29
N THR A 16 7.35 6.51 -13.60
CA THR A 16 7.33 7.00 -14.98
C THR A 16 8.49 6.41 -15.78
N LEU A 17 9.69 6.43 -15.22
CA LEU A 17 10.89 5.91 -15.89
C LEU A 17 10.74 4.42 -16.22
N PHE A 18 10.33 3.60 -15.24
CA PHE A 18 10.16 2.17 -15.46
C PHE A 18 9.04 1.86 -16.43
N HIS A 19 7.92 2.58 -16.37
CA HIS A 19 6.83 2.41 -17.32
C HIS A 19 7.25 2.75 -18.76
N MET A 20 8.12 3.74 -18.96
CA MET A 20 8.69 4.06 -20.28
C MET A 20 9.68 3.00 -20.78
N MET A 21 10.41 2.34 -19.88
CA MET A 21 11.45 1.36 -20.23
C MET A 21 10.90 -0.04 -20.48
N ASP A 22 10.04 -0.52 -19.57
CA ASP A 22 9.47 -1.86 -19.61
C ASP A 22 8.15 -1.87 -18.82
N PRO A 23 7.02 -1.50 -19.46
CA PRO A 23 5.73 -1.43 -18.79
C PRO A 23 5.21 -2.81 -18.35
N ASP A 24 5.65 -3.89 -19.00
CA ASP A 24 5.23 -5.27 -18.69
C ASP A 24 6.11 -5.92 -17.61
N GLY A 25 7.32 -5.40 -17.40
CA GLY A 25 8.26 -5.86 -16.37
C GLY A 25 8.00 -5.32 -14.96
N ILE A 26 7.03 -4.41 -14.78
CA ILE A 26 6.70 -3.84 -13.47
C ILE A 26 5.33 -4.30 -12.94
N ALA A 27 5.29 -4.55 -11.64
CA ALA A 27 4.05 -4.64 -10.89
C ALA A 27 3.49 -3.22 -10.68
N ASN A 28 2.32 -2.91 -11.21
CA ASN A 28 1.63 -1.61 -11.05
C ASN A 28 1.11 -1.36 -9.62
N TRP A 29 1.77 -1.90 -8.59
CA TRP A 29 1.47 -1.71 -7.17
C TRP A 29 2.75 -1.83 -6.32
N SER A 30 2.69 -1.31 -5.09
CA SER A 30 3.77 -1.44 -4.10
C SER A 30 3.52 -2.59 -3.13
N VAL A 31 4.60 -3.23 -2.65
CA VAL A 31 4.55 -4.24 -1.58
C VAL A 31 4.26 -3.66 -0.19
N THR A 32 3.98 -2.35 -0.08
CA THR A 32 3.65 -1.70 1.18
C THR A 32 2.17 -1.34 1.24
N HIS A 33 1.46 -1.90 2.21
CA HIS A 33 0.10 -1.50 2.53
C HIS A 33 0.08 -0.08 3.08
N VAL A 34 -0.78 0.77 2.51
CA VAL A 34 -0.99 2.15 2.93
C VAL A 34 -2.48 2.44 3.01
N ASP A 35 -2.94 2.90 4.17
CA ASP A 35 -4.36 3.21 4.39
C ASP A 35 -4.70 4.63 3.91
N TRP A 36 -5.34 4.71 2.75
CA TRP A 36 -5.82 5.94 2.13
C TRP A 36 -7.31 6.20 2.37
N SER A 37 -7.96 5.48 3.29
CA SER A 37 -9.41 5.60 3.55
C SER A 37 -9.85 7.01 3.94
N GLU A 38 -8.96 7.83 4.50
CA GLU A 38 -9.25 9.23 4.86
C GLU A 38 -9.26 10.20 3.67
N GLY A 39 -8.71 9.81 2.50
CA GLY A 39 -8.69 10.66 1.31
C GLY A 39 -7.92 11.99 1.46
N LYS A 40 -7.01 12.08 2.45
CA LYS A 40 -6.15 13.23 2.71
C LYS A 40 -4.84 13.13 1.93
N TRP A 41 -4.06 14.22 1.95
CA TRP A 41 -2.69 14.28 1.41
C TRP A 41 -1.72 13.27 2.05
N HIS A 42 -2.04 12.79 3.25
CA HIS A 42 -1.23 11.82 3.98
C HIS A 42 -2.11 10.63 4.37
N PRO A 43 -1.57 9.42 4.33
CA PRO A 43 -2.33 8.24 4.71
C PRO A 43 -2.62 8.24 6.21
N LYS A 44 -3.65 7.49 6.59
CA LYS A 44 -4.02 7.28 7.99
C LYS A 44 -2.84 6.69 8.77
N ALA A 45 -2.68 7.16 10.00
CA ALA A 45 -1.72 6.62 10.94
C ALA A 45 -2.44 5.77 12.00
N TYR A 46 -2.07 4.49 12.09
CA TYR A 46 -2.57 3.57 13.10
C TYR A 46 -2.01 3.91 14.47
N ARG A 47 -2.90 4.07 15.44
CA ARG A 47 -2.59 4.23 16.86
C ARG A 47 -2.48 2.86 17.53
N ALA A 48 -2.01 2.83 18.78
CA ALA A 48 -1.88 1.59 19.54
C ALA A 48 -3.19 0.76 19.56
N GLN A 49 -4.34 1.41 19.76
CA GLN A 49 -5.66 0.76 19.79
C GLN A 49 -6.09 0.17 18.43
N ASP A 50 -5.56 0.70 17.32
CA ASP A 50 -5.89 0.20 15.98
C ASP A 50 -5.09 -1.07 15.66
N VAL A 51 -3.93 -1.26 16.31
CA VAL A 51 -3.07 -2.43 16.11
C VAL A 51 -3.64 -3.63 16.86
N THR A 52 -4.49 -4.37 16.15
CA THR A 52 -5.14 -5.59 16.61
C THR A 52 -4.75 -6.78 15.74
N TYR A 53 -4.95 -8.00 16.25
CA TYR A 53 -4.78 -9.21 15.44
C TYR A 53 -5.63 -9.20 14.17
N GLU A 54 -6.85 -8.66 14.26
CA GLU A 54 -7.77 -8.52 13.13
C GLU A 54 -7.22 -7.56 12.06
N LEU A 55 -6.64 -6.43 12.45
CA LEU A 55 -5.99 -5.52 11.51
C LEU A 55 -4.89 -6.25 10.73
N LEU A 56 -4.00 -6.95 11.43
CA LEU A 56 -2.90 -7.69 10.79
C LEU A 56 -3.44 -8.76 9.85
N LYS A 57 -4.42 -9.56 10.31
CA LYS A 57 -5.08 -10.59 9.48
C LYS A 57 -5.71 -9.98 8.23
N ASN A 58 -6.36 -8.84 8.33
CA ASN A 58 -7.00 -8.17 7.20
C ASN A 58 -5.94 -7.72 6.18
N ILE A 59 -4.86 -7.08 6.63
CA ILE A 59 -3.76 -6.64 5.75
C ILE A 59 -3.09 -7.83 5.05
N THR A 60 -2.83 -8.92 5.78
CA THR A 60 -2.17 -10.12 5.21
C THR A 60 -3.08 -10.93 4.29
N SER A 61 -4.39 -10.77 4.41
CA SER A 61 -5.37 -11.48 3.56
C SER A 61 -5.68 -10.74 2.26
N VAL A 62 -5.13 -9.54 2.04
CA VAL A 62 -5.37 -8.79 0.80
C VAL A 62 -4.67 -9.50 -0.37
N ASP A 63 -5.48 -9.83 -1.38
CA ASP A 63 -5.06 -10.52 -2.59
C ASP A 63 -5.31 -9.75 -3.88
N THR A 64 -5.95 -8.58 -3.78
CA THR A 64 -6.13 -7.64 -4.88
C THR A 64 -5.66 -6.23 -4.50
N SER A 65 -4.86 -5.62 -5.35
CA SER A 65 -4.46 -4.22 -5.21
C SER A 65 -5.49 -3.31 -5.87
N TYR A 66 -5.87 -2.23 -5.18
CA TYR A 66 -6.73 -1.19 -5.72
C TYR A 66 -5.90 0.05 -6.07
N HIS A 67 -6.09 0.57 -7.27
CA HIS A 67 -5.52 1.83 -7.72
C HIS A 67 -6.65 2.79 -8.08
N VAL A 68 -6.60 4.00 -7.51
CA VAL A 68 -7.59 5.05 -7.78
C VAL A 68 -6.88 6.21 -8.45
N THR A 69 -7.37 6.63 -9.61
CA THR A 69 -6.80 7.78 -10.32
C THR A 69 -7.12 9.09 -9.60
N SER A 70 -6.18 10.04 -9.66
CA SER A 70 -6.32 11.35 -9.03
C SER A 70 -7.19 12.34 -9.81
N ASP A 71 -7.66 11.97 -11.00
CA ASP A 71 -8.54 12.81 -11.82
C ASP A 71 -9.97 12.83 -11.27
N ASN A 72 -10.77 13.80 -11.72
CA ASN A 72 -12.16 13.96 -11.23
C ASN A 72 -13.04 12.72 -11.44
N LYS A 73 -12.68 11.82 -12.38
CA LYS A 73 -13.42 10.59 -12.64
C LYS A 73 -13.15 9.51 -11.58
N LYS A 74 -12.03 9.56 -10.85
CA LYS A 74 -11.65 8.61 -9.80
C LYS A 74 -11.85 7.15 -10.21
N VAL A 75 -11.26 6.78 -11.35
CA VAL A 75 -11.37 5.43 -11.88
C VAL A 75 -10.65 4.47 -10.94
N VAL A 76 -11.35 3.41 -10.52
CA VAL A 76 -10.81 2.35 -9.67
C VAL A 76 -10.40 1.18 -10.55
N THR A 77 -9.12 0.82 -10.50
CA THR A 77 -8.58 -0.40 -11.11
C THR A 77 -8.30 -1.41 -10.02
N GLN A 78 -8.77 -2.63 -10.19
CA GLN A 78 -8.49 -3.75 -9.29
C GLN A 78 -7.65 -4.78 -10.03
N ASN A 79 -6.47 -5.08 -9.49
CA ASN A 79 -5.57 -6.07 -10.07
C ASN A 79 -5.28 -7.18 -9.04
N PRO A 80 -5.37 -8.46 -9.42
CA PRO A 80 -4.91 -9.53 -8.56
C PRO A 80 -3.40 -9.45 -8.37
N CYS A 81 -2.92 -9.70 -7.15
CA CYS A 81 -1.50 -9.71 -6.84
C CYS A 81 -0.87 -11.02 -7.32
N LEU A 82 -0.51 -11.04 -8.60
CA LEU A 82 0.09 -12.17 -9.28
C LEU A 82 1.57 -11.91 -9.54
N TRP A 83 2.40 -12.88 -9.18
CA TRP A 83 3.82 -12.90 -9.55
C TRP A 83 4.06 -14.14 -10.43
N ASN A 84 4.44 -13.93 -11.69
CA ASN A 84 4.58 -15.01 -12.68
C ASN A 84 3.34 -15.93 -12.77
N GLY A 85 2.15 -15.33 -12.74
CA GLY A 85 0.87 -16.07 -12.78
C GLY A 85 0.47 -16.77 -11.48
N VAL A 86 1.30 -16.71 -10.43
CA VAL A 86 1.01 -17.32 -9.13
C VAL A 86 0.53 -16.24 -8.15
N LYS A 87 -0.55 -16.52 -7.44
CA LYS A 87 -1.08 -15.65 -6.38
C LYS A 87 -0.06 -15.48 -5.25
N ARG A 88 0.27 -14.24 -4.91
CA ARG A 88 1.16 -13.89 -3.80
C ARG A 88 0.47 -12.85 -2.90
N PRO A 89 0.90 -12.72 -1.62
CA PRO A 89 0.45 -11.62 -0.78
C PRO A 89 0.73 -10.27 -1.46
N CYS A 90 -0.24 -9.37 -1.48
CA CYS A 90 -0.05 -8.04 -2.07
C CYS A 90 1.00 -7.22 -1.32
N TYR A 91 1.07 -7.40 0.00
CA TYR A 91 1.84 -6.55 0.88
C TYR A 91 2.74 -7.36 1.81
N LEU A 92 3.99 -6.91 1.94
CA LEU A 92 5.00 -7.42 2.87
C LEU A 92 5.28 -6.42 4.00
N PHE A 93 4.99 -5.14 3.75
CA PHE A 93 5.18 -4.05 4.69
C PHE A 93 3.88 -3.28 4.86
N ALA A 94 3.78 -2.49 5.92
CA ALA A 94 2.67 -1.58 6.13
C ALA A 94 3.14 -0.26 6.75
N ARG A 95 2.43 0.83 6.45
CA ARG A 95 2.56 2.15 7.09
C ARG A 95 1.18 2.82 7.13
N LYS A 96 0.94 3.84 7.97
CA LYS A 96 1.82 4.53 8.92
C LYS A 96 1.44 4.13 10.34
N PHE A 97 2.41 3.88 11.20
CA PHE A 97 2.17 3.52 12.59
C PHE A 97 2.71 4.60 13.51
N TYR A 98 1.95 4.96 14.55
CA TYR A 98 2.46 5.86 15.58
C TYR A 98 3.45 5.12 16.50
N PRO A 99 4.44 5.81 17.10
CA PRO A 99 5.44 5.20 17.96
C PRO A 99 4.86 4.36 19.11
N GLU A 100 3.74 4.77 19.71
CA GLU A 100 3.07 4.04 20.80
C GLU A 100 2.56 2.65 20.41
N SER A 101 2.42 2.37 19.11
CA SER A 101 1.93 1.07 18.64
C SER A 101 2.98 -0.05 18.65
N ILE A 102 4.26 0.29 18.88
CA ILE A 102 5.38 -0.65 18.77
C ILE A 102 5.22 -1.88 19.67
N ASN A 103 4.75 -1.69 20.92
CA ASN A 103 4.58 -2.80 21.86
C ASN A 103 3.51 -3.78 21.37
N ASN A 104 2.40 -3.27 20.81
CA ASN A 104 1.34 -4.11 20.26
C ASN A 104 1.83 -4.86 19.02
N LEU A 105 2.57 -4.20 18.13
CA LEU A 105 3.17 -4.85 16.97
C LEU A 105 4.12 -5.98 17.39
N MET A 106 5.05 -5.71 18.32
CA MET A 106 6.00 -6.73 18.82
C MET A 106 5.29 -7.91 19.47
N ASN A 107 4.28 -7.66 20.29
CA ASN A 107 3.48 -8.71 20.93
C ASN A 107 2.70 -9.55 19.90
N LEU A 108 2.10 -8.90 18.91
CA LEU A 108 1.37 -9.60 17.86
C LEU A 108 2.33 -10.44 17.01
N PHE A 109 3.42 -9.87 16.48
CA PHE A 109 4.37 -10.59 15.63
C PHE A 109 5.05 -11.78 16.34
N SER A 110 5.31 -11.66 17.64
CA SER A 110 5.89 -12.77 18.42
C SER A 110 4.91 -13.95 18.56
N ASN A 111 3.61 -13.66 18.59
CA ASN A 111 2.53 -14.65 18.69
C ASN A 111 1.91 -15.00 17.34
N TYR A 112 2.33 -14.32 16.26
CA TYR A 112 1.92 -14.56 14.89
C TYR A 112 2.80 -15.68 14.31
N THR A 113 2.79 -16.85 14.96
CA THR A 113 3.37 -18.06 14.38
C THR A 113 2.56 -18.43 13.15
N LEU A 114 3.21 -18.28 12.00
CA LEU A 114 2.78 -18.52 10.63
C LEU A 114 1.89 -19.77 10.46
N PHE A 115 0.79 -19.59 9.72
CA PHE A 115 0.25 -20.63 8.83
C PHE A 115 1.16 -20.77 7.60
#